data_AF-A0A966PWW7-F1
#
_entry.id   AF-A0A966PWW7-F1
#
_cell.length_a   1.000
_cell.length_b   1.000
_cell.length_c   1.000
_cell.angle_alpha   90.00
_cell.angle_beta   90.00
_cell.angle_gamma   90.00
#
_symmetry.space_group_name_H-M   'P 1'
#
loop_
_entity.id
_entity.type
_entity.pdbx_description
1 polymer ?
#
loop_
_entity_poly.entity_id
_entity_poly.type
_entity_poly.pdbx_seq_one_letter_code
_entity_poly.pdbx_strand_id
1 'polypeptide(L)'
;MALLVPNIGEVDSLRTLLNATHQIPRNLVLKLFTSNTTPAEGDVPSATAYFEPYNSTNTNGYGSAPTTGYPLLVNNRSDQDYTANYGVLLNGNRWTVTTASDPVASSTNSTGSSGAFQITVTGLTGTVSVGNIVSGTGIASGAKVSNVSGSLITLNTANTGTVSGAISFSGGVTTATYPEQVFTFTAAAGNIYGYYLSRAQNMPVAIQGVADAATSTANGTSAKGDNSNPCIGVVGNNYITLPNVANVMDNVTVGQRITGNTAVASGTTITGVDNALRRIYLSSTLTDNIQVATDSSIDLNWSVVSTGATAHNLQVGDVIYIAAGSGGSTVTPGHYTVFSTTSTSFTTSPALAGAGNATLLPSILFAERFTNGPYPIQNNGDQIKITLNVSLD
;
A
#
# COMPACT_ATOMS: atom_id res chain seq x y z
N MET A 1 -39.61 -2.41 6.53
CA MET A 1 -38.63 -3.32 5.90
C MET A 1 -37.31 -2.58 5.86
N ALA A 2 -36.37 -2.95 6.72
CA ALA A 2 -35.01 -2.41 6.65
C ALA A 2 -34.26 -3.15 5.55
N LEU A 3 -33.68 -2.42 4.62
CA LEU A 3 -32.81 -2.96 3.59
C LEU A 3 -31.48 -3.33 4.27
N LEU A 4 -31.24 -4.62 4.46
CA LEU A 4 -29.92 -5.12 4.85
C LEU A 4 -29.02 -5.03 3.62
N VAL A 5 -28.21 -3.96 3.54
CA VAL A 5 -27.14 -3.88 2.54
C VAL A 5 -25.95 -4.62 3.15
N PRO A 6 -25.50 -5.77 2.61
CA PRO A 6 -24.27 -6.38 3.08
C PRO A 6 -23.10 -5.43 2.79
N ASN A 7 -22.03 -5.47 3.59
CA ASN A 7 -20.81 -4.68 3.37
C ASN A 7 -20.01 -5.16 2.12
N ILE A 8 -20.69 -5.35 0.99
CA ILE A 8 -20.13 -5.85 -0.27
C ILE A 8 -18.98 -4.95 -0.74
N GLY A 9 -19.08 -3.63 -0.51
CA GLY A 9 -18.01 -2.69 -0.84
C GLY A 9 -16.71 -2.93 -0.05
N GLU A 10 -16.80 -3.22 1.25
CA GLU A 10 -15.63 -3.53 2.08
C GLU A 10 -15.02 -4.88 1.71
N VAL A 11 -15.87 -5.90 1.49
CA VAL A 11 -15.46 -7.22 1.03
C VAL A 11 -14.75 -7.15 -0.32
N ASP A 12 -15.32 -6.40 -1.26
CA ASP A 12 -14.76 -6.26 -2.61
C ASP A 12 -13.48 -5.42 -2.59
N SER A 13 -13.42 -4.39 -1.74
CA SER A 13 -12.20 -3.61 -1.49
C SER A 13 -11.10 -4.48 -0.90
N LEU A 14 -11.37 -5.31 0.10
CA LEU A 14 -10.38 -6.19 0.71
C LEU A 14 -9.93 -7.31 -0.25
N ARG A 15 -10.86 -7.87 -1.01
CA ARG A 15 -10.55 -8.85 -2.07
C ARG A 15 -9.64 -8.26 -3.12
N THR A 16 -9.93 -7.03 -3.54
CA THR A 16 -9.10 -6.28 -4.50
C THR A 16 -7.73 -5.99 -3.90
N LEU A 17 -7.66 -5.55 -2.63
CA LEU A 17 -6.41 -5.25 -1.94
C LEU A 17 -5.48 -6.47 -1.84
N LEU A 18 -6.04 -7.65 -1.52
CA LEU A 18 -5.29 -8.88 -1.25
C LEU A 18 -5.07 -9.77 -2.48
N ASN A 19 -5.54 -9.35 -3.65
CA ASN A 19 -5.62 -10.17 -4.86
C ASN A 19 -6.47 -11.44 -4.73
N ALA A 20 -7.48 -11.45 -3.86
CA ALA A 20 -8.27 -12.65 -3.59
C ALA A 20 -9.12 -13.11 -4.79
N THR A 21 -9.37 -12.23 -5.77
CA THR A 21 -10.18 -12.52 -6.97
C THR A 21 -9.36 -12.57 -8.27
N HIS A 22 -8.02 -12.52 -8.19
CA HIS A 22 -7.10 -12.51 -9.35
C HIS A 22 -7.24 -11.34 -10.33
N GLN A 23 -7.99 -10.31 -9.98
CA GLN A 23 -8.23 -9.18 -10.88
C GLN A 23 -7.22 -8.05 -10.71
N ILE A 24 -6.37 -8.09 -9.68
CA ILE A 24 -5.29 -7.11 -9.56
C ILE A 24 -4.00 -7.63 -10.21
N PRO A 25 -3.18 -6.73 -10.78
CA PRO A 25 -2.00 -7.13 -11.54
C PRO A 25 -0.98 -7.93 -10.74
N ARG A 26 -0.89 -7.77 -9.39
CA ARG A 26 0.19 -8.34 -8.58
C ARG A 26 -0.23 -8.90 -7.22
N ASN A 27 0.41 -10.00 -6.84
CA ASN A 27 0.29 -10.64 -5.54
C ASN A 27 0.95 -9.83 -4.41
N LEU A 28 0.75 -10.29 -3.17
CA LEU A 28 1.41 -9.74 -1.98
C LEU A 28 2.62 -10.59 -1.59
N VAL A 29 3.60 -9.96 -0.96
CA VAL A 29 4.77 -10.61 -0.37
C VAL A 29 4.72 -10.41 1.13
N LEU A 30 4.75 -11.51 1.88
CA LEU A 30 4.97 -11.51 3.31
C LEU A 30 6.47 -11.39 3.59
N LYS A 31 6.83 -10.41 4.41
CA LYS A 31 8.21 -10.14 4.79
C LYS A 31 8.35 -9.99 6.31
N LEU A 32 9.56 -10.22 6.82
CA LEU A 32 9.94 -10.03 8.22
C LEU A 32 10.76 -8.76 8.39
N PHE A 33 10.74 -8.17 9.58
CA PHE A 33 11.62 -7.05 9.93
C PHE A 33 12.35 -7.26 11.27
N THR A 34 13.57 -6.73 11.35
CA THR A 34 14.48 -6.85 12.51
C THR A 34 14.63 -5.58 13.33
N SER A 35 13.99 -4.48 12.92
CA SER A 35 13.99 -3.24 13.68
C SER A 35 12.96 -3.26 14.80
N ASN A 36 13.22 -2.49 15.86
CA ASN A 36 12.30 -2.32 16.98
C ASN A 36 11.23 -1.22 16.71
N THR A 37 10.92 -0.93 15.45
CA THR A 37 9.90 0.06 15.05
C THR A 37 8.96 -0.62 14.07
N THR A 38 7.64 -0.46 14.25
CA THR A 38 6.66 -0.99 13.30
C THR A 38 6.76 -0.21 11.98
N PRO A 39 6.95 -0.88 10.82
CA PRO A 39 6.91 -0.21 9.53
C PRO A 39 5.59 0.53 9.29
N ALA A 40 5.64 1.82 8.99
CA ALA A 40 4.52 2.57 8.43
C ALA A 40 4.47 2.45 6.90
N GLU A 41 3.30 2.72 6.30
CA GLU A 41 3.10 2.62 4.85
C GLU A 41 4.07 3.50 4.03
N GLY A 42 4.47 4.65 4.61
CA GLY A 42 5.42 5.58 4.00
C GLY A 42 6.83 5.53 4.55
N ASP A 43 7.15 4.54 5.39
CA ASP A 43 8.47 4.45 6.00
C ASP A 43 9.56 4.15 4.95
N VAL A 44 10.67 4.85 5.11
CA VAL A 44 11.91 4.56 4.38
C VAL A 44 12.74 3.62 5.23
N PRO A 45 13.21 2.48 4.69
CA PRO A 45 14.12 1.61 5.38
C PRO A 45 15.34 2.35 5.86
N SER A 46 15.53 2.32 7.16
CA SER A 46 16.52 3.13 7.85
C SER A 46 16.74 2.57 9.23
N ALA A 47 17.86 2.96 9.85
CA ALA A 47 18.21 2.56 11.22
C ALA A 47 17.07 2.76 12.22
N THR A 48 16.22 3.75 11.92
CA THR A 48 15.15 4.26 12.76
C THR A 48 13.76 3.73 12.41
N ALA A 49 13.56 3.21 11.19
CA ALA A 49 12.28 2.67 10.73
C ALA A 49 12.34 1.14 10.66
N TYR A 50 12.63 0.56 9.49
CA TYR A 50 12.69 -0.88 9.36
C TYR A 50 13.71 -1.41 8.35
N PHE A 51 14.05 -2.68 8.49
CA PHE A 51 14.82 -3.44 7.51
C PHE A 51 14.51 -4.93 7.59
N GLU A 52 14.71 -5.59 6.46
CA GLU A 52 14.62 -7.05 6.33
C GLU A 52 15.86 -7.73 6.96
N PRO A 53 15.74 -9.00 7.42
CA PRO A 53 16.82 -9.75 8.05
C PRO A 53 17.89 -10.21 7.04
N TYR A 54 18.54 -9.29 6.34
CA TYR A 54 19.54 -9.65 5.31
C TYR A 54 20.91 -9.99 5.91
N ASN A 55 21.21 -9.48 7.10
CA ASN A 55 22.42 -9.80 7.85
C ASN A 55 22.08 -10.08 9.33
N SER A 56 23.04 -10.63 10.06
CA SER A 56 22.90 -10.95 11.49
C SER A 56 23.18 -9.76 12.41
N THR A 57 23.62 -8.61 11.89
CA THR A 57 24.07 -7.47 12.68
C THR A 57 22.95 -6.54 13.11
N ASN A 58 21.68 -6.86 12.79
CA ASN A 58 20.52 -5.98 12.99
C ASN A 58 20.74 -4.59 12.38
N THR A 59 21.46 -4.52 11.27
CA THR A 59 21.72 -3.29 10.50
C THR A 59 21.11 -3.41 9.12
N ASN A 60 20.88 -2.26 8.48
CA ASN A 60 20.44 -2.22 7.09
C ASN A 60 21.36 -3.08 6.19
N GLY A 61 20.80 -4.08 5.51
CA GLY A 61 21.50 -4.93 4.55
C GLY A 61 21.07 -4.72 3.08
N TYR A 62 20.24 -3.72 2.80
CA TYR A 62 19.83 -3.37 1.43
C TYR A 62 21.06 -3.09 0.55
N GLY A 63 20.97 -3.45 -0.73
CA GLY A 63 22.11 -3.40 -1.66
C GLY A 63 22.92 -4.69 -1.71
N SER A 64 22.65 -5.66 -0.83
CA SER A 64 23.35 -6.94 -0.78
C SER A 64 22.38 -8.12 -0.64
N ALA A 65 22.78 -9.29 -1.14
CA ALA A 65 22.02 -10.51 -0.95
C ALA A 65 22.02 -10.93 0.54
N PRO A 66 20.94 -11.56 1.03
CA PRO A 66 20.89 -12.04 2.41
C PRO A 66 21.92 -13.11 2.72
N THR A 67 22.55 -12.99 3.90
CA THR A 67 23.50 -13.97 4.45
C THR A 67 22.89 -14.82 5.58
N THR A 68 21.65 -14.52 5.98
CA THR A 68 20.90 -15.18 7.07
C THR A 68 20.09 -16.40 6.61
N GLY A 69 20.01 -16.62 5.30
CA GLY A 69 19.08 -17.60 4.72
C GLY A 69 17.65 -17.10 4.59
N TYR A 70 17.42 -15.79 4.69
CA TYR A 70 16.11 -15.21 4.41
C TYR A 70 15.62 -15.64 3.01
N PRO A 71 14.41 -16.23 2.89
CA PRO A 71 14.04 -17.01 1.72
C PRO A 71 13.83 -16.14 0.48
N LEU A 72 14.30 -16.63 -0.66
CA LEU A 72 13.94 -16.13 -1.98
C LEU A 72 12.47 -16.44 -2.27
N LEU A 73 11.83 -15.57 -3.03
CA LEU A 73 10.47 -15.81 -3.49
C LEU A 73 10.43 -17.00 -4.43
N VAL A 74 9.48 -17.88 -4.15
CA VAL A 74 9.09 -18.95 -5.06
C VAL A 74 7.82 -18.53 -5.78
N ASN A 75 7.86 -18.54 -7.11
CA ASN A 75 6.69 -18.20 -7.91
C ASN A 75 5.58 -19.23 -7.67
N ASN A 76 4.41 -18.73 -7.31
CA ASN A 76 3.22 -19.54 -7.09
C ASN A 76 2.29 -19.56 -8.32
N ARG A 77 2.72 -18.92 -9.42
CA ARG A 77 2.07 -18.87 -10.72
C ARG A 77 3.11 -18.83 -11.84
N SER A 78 2.73 -19.23 -13.06
CA SER A 78 3.62 -19.27 -14.23
C SER A 78 3.68 -17.96 -15.02
N ASP A 79 2.70 -17.07 -14.82
CA ASP A 79 2.57 -15.80 -15.52
C ASP A 79 3.26 -14.64 -14.81
N GLN A 80 3.87 -14.89 -13.65
CA GLN A 80 4.59 -13.89 -12.87
C GLN A 80 5.91 -14.46 -12.39
N ASP A 81 6.98 -13.70 -12.56
CA ASP A 81 8.30 -14.03 -12.03
C ASP A 81 8.70 -13.03 -10.96
N TYR A 82 8.97 -13.48 -9.74
CA TYR A 82 9.42 -12.69 -8.60
C TYR A 82 10.69 -13.27 -7.95
N THR A 83 11.41 -14.13 -8.65
CA THR A 83 12.57 -14.88 -8.11
C THR A 83 13.73 -14.00 -7.65
N ALA A 84 13.75 -12.71 -8.05
CA ALA A 84 14.74 -11.73 -7.60
C ALA A 84 14.41 -11.08 -6.23
N ASN A 85 13.25 -11.39 -5.64
CA ASN A 85 12.81 -10.82 -4.36
C ASN A 85 12.93 -11.81 -3.20
N TYR A 86 12.81 -11.28 -1.98
CA TYR A 86 12.87 -12.05 -0.72
C TYR A 86 11.59 -11.93 0.11
N GLY A 87 11.28 -13.01 0.84
CA GLY A 87 10.03 -13.19 1.57
C GLY A 87 9.22 -14.40 1.08
N VAL A 88 7.93 -14.41 1.40
CA VAL A 88 6.99 -15.46 0.98
C VAL A 88 5.94 -14.84 0.07
N LEU A 89 5.89 -15.30 -1.19
CA LEU A 89 4.88 -14.86 -2.15
C LEU A 89 3.52 -15.47 -1.79
N LEU A 90 2.56 -14.62 -1.45
CA LEU A 90 1.22 -15.05 -1.09
C LEU A 90 0.38 -15.29 -2.35
N ASN A 91 -0.42 -16.35 -2.32
CA ASN A 91 -1.38 -16.65 -3.37
C ASN A 91 -2.73 -16.04 -2.98
N GLY A 92 -3.17 -15.03 -3.72
CA GLY A 92 -4.44 -14.34 -3.51
C GLY A 92 -5.63 -15.27 -3.17
N ASN A 93 -5.78 -16.40 -3.86
CA ASN A 93 -6.94 -17.29 -3.66
C ASN A 93 -6.99 -18.01 -2.31
N ARG A 94 -5.88 -18.02 -1.58
CA ARG A 94 -5.81 -18.70 -0.29
C ARG A 94 -6.29 -17.80 0.86
N TRP A 95 -6.54 -16.53 0.59
CA TRP A 95 -7.18 -15.64 1.56
C TRP A 95 -8.64 -16.04 1.78
N THR A 96 -8.98 -16.31 3.03
CA THR A 96 -10.37 -16.49 3.44
C THR A 96 -10.87 -15.16 3.97
N VAL A 97 -11.71 -14.48 3.19
CA VAL A 97 -12.31 -13.20 3.57
C VAL A 97 -13.68 -13.48 4.19
N THR A 98 -13.82 -13.11 5.47
CA THR A 98 -15.06 -13.27 6.21
C THR A 98 -15.48 -11.92 6.75
N THR A 99 -16.74 -11.55 6.52
CA THR A 99 -17.34 -10.42 7.23
C THR A 99 -18.10 -10.95 8.41
N ALA A 100 -17.86 -10.41 9.60
CA ALA A 100 -18.73 -10.68 10.72
C ALA A 100 -20.12 -10.14 10.39
N SER A 101 -21.10 -11.03 10.19
CA SER A 101 -22.49 -10.64 9.94
C SER A 101 -23.14 -10.09 11.21
N ASP A 102 -23.84 -8.96 11.15
CA ASP A 102 -24.52 -8.40 12.32
C ASP A 102 -25.82 -9.13 12.70
N PRO A 103 -26.11 -9.45 13.99
CA PRO A 103 -25.23 -9.62 15.16
C PRO A 103 -24.80 -11.10 15.32
N VAL A 104 -23.53 -11.37 15.69
CA VAL A 104 -23.04 -12.77 15.80
C VAL A 104 -23.12 -13.32 17.23
N ALA A 105 -22.99 -12.50 18.28
CA ALA A 105 -23.01 -13.02 19.65
C ALA A 105 -23.45 -12.01 20.72
N SER A 106 -24.02 -12.51 21.82
CA SER A 106 -24.22 -11.74 23.04
C SER A 106 -23.91 -12.59 24.27
N SER A 107 -23.38 -11.97 25.31
CA SER A 107 -23.22 -12.59 26.63
C SER A 107 -24.32 -12.10 27.55
N THR A 108 -24.77 -12.95 28.46
CA THR A 108 -25.72 -12.55 29.51
C THR A 108 -25.02 -11.98 30.74
N ASN A 109 -23.75 -12.35 30.95
CA ASN A 109 -22.97 -11.84 32.06
C ASN A 109 -21.47 -11.80 31.71
N SER A 110 -20.85 -10.62 31.82
CA SER A 110 -19.43 -10.42 31.57
C SER A 110 -18.80 -9.59 32.68
N THR A 111 -17.51 -9.84 32.92
CA THR A 111 -16.73 -9.16 33.94
C THR A 111 -15.41 -8.65 33.36
N GLY A 112 -14.90 -7.57 33.93
CA GLY A 112 -13.64 -6.96 33.52
C GLY A 112 -13.33 -5.74 34.38
N SER A 113 -12.04 -5.42 34.51
CA SER A 113 -11.60 -4.26 35.30
C SER A 113 -11.45 -3.02 34.42
N SER A 114 -11.69 -1.84 35.00
CA SER A 114 -11.36 -0.56 34.34
C SER A 114 -9.86 -0.49 34.03
N GLY A 115 -9.50 0.06 32.88
CA GLY A 115 -8.12 0.15 32.41
C GLY A 115 -7.51 -1.17 31.90
N ALA A 116 -8.22 -2.30 32.00
CA ALA A 116 -7.77 -3.57 31.44
C ALA A 116 -8.20 -3.72 29.98
N PHE A 117 -7.45 -4.51 29.21
CA PHE A 117 -7.78 -4.90 27.82
C PHE A 117 -8.57 -6.21 27.74
N GLN A 118 -8.87 -6.84 28.87
CA GLN A 118 -9.48 -8.16 28.91
C GLN A 118 -10.87 -8.11 29.53
N ILE A 119 -11.77 -8.93 28.98
CA ILE A 119 -13.08 -9.22 29.55
C ILE A 119 -13.29 -10.73 29.58
N THR A 120 -13.93 -11.21 30.64
CA THR A 120 -14.39 -12.60 30.75
C THR A 120 -15.87 -12.63 30.45
N VAL A 121 -16.28 -13.38 29.44
CA VAL A 121 -17.67 -13.51 29.01
C VAL A 121 -18.27 -14.84 29.45
N THR A 122 -19.49 -14.83 29.94
CA THR A 122 -20.26 -16.03 30.33
C THR A 122 -21.69 -15.97 29.79
N GLY A 123 -22.30 -17.14 29.61
CA GLY A 123 -23.63 -17.24 29.00
C GLY A 123 -23.65 -16.72 27.56
N LEU A 124 -22.60 -17.04 26.81
CA LEU A 124 -22.44 -16.62 25.43
C LEU A 124 -23.49 -17.32 24.54
N THR A 125 -24.18 -16.52 23.74
CA THR A 125 -24.98 -16.98 22.61
C THR A 125 -24.25 -16.58 21.33
N GLY A 126 -24.15 -17.49 20.36
CA GLY A 126 -23.45 -17.24 19.10
C GLY A 126 -21.93 -17.34 19.18
N THR A 127 -21.24 -16.86 18.14
CA THR A 127 -19.77 -16.98 17.99
C THR A 127 -19.11 -15.61 18.08
N VAL A 128 -18.13 -15.46 18.97
CA VAL A 128 -17.28 -14.27 19.01
C VAL A 128 -16.07 -14.50 18.13
N SER A 129 -15.82 -13.54 17.24
CA SER A 129 -14.68 -13.53 16.32
C SER A 129 -13.81 -12.31 16.56
N VAL A 130 -12.51 -12.44 16.26
CA VAL A 130 -11.60 -11.29 16.18
C VAL A 130 -12.16 -10.28 15.17
N GLY A 131 -12.17 -9.01 15.55
CA GLY A 131 -12.76 -7.90 14.80
C GLY A 131 -14.21 -7.58 15.14
N ASN A 132 -14.91 -8.36 15.97
CA ASN A 132 -16.25 -7.94 16.42
C ASN A 132 -16.17 -6.63 17.20
N ILE A 133 -17.11 -5.72 16.91
CA ILE A 133 -17.29 -4.52 17.72
C ILE A 133 -17.96 -4.96 19.02
N VAL A 134 -17.40 -4.50 20.13
CA VAL A 134 -17.83 -4.85 21.47
C VAL A 134 -18.51 -3.64 22.09
N SER A 135 -19.73 -3.84 22.57
CA SER A 135 -20.48 -2.79 23.26
C SER A 135 -21.13 -3.31 24.53
N GLY A 136 -21.23 -2.43 25.52
CA GLY A 136 -21.85 -2.72 26.81
C GLY A 136 -21.23 -1.90 27.94
N THR A 137 -21.70 -2.14 29.16
CA THR A 137 -21.28 -1.36 30.33
C THR A 137 -19.79 -1.54 30.59
N GLY A 138 -19.06 -0.42 30.72
CA GLY A 138 -17.62 -0.40 31.02
C GLY A 138 -16.70 -0.63 29.81
N ILE A 139 -17.25 -0.91 28.63
CA ILE A 139 -16.50 -1.07 27.38
C ILE A 139 -16.24 0.31 26.73
N ALA A 140 -15.03 0.52 26.21
CA ALA A 140 -14.71 1.74 25.47
C ALA A 140 -15.52 1.83 24.17
N SER A 141 -15.90 3.05 23.77
CA SER A 141 -16.49 3.26 22.45
C SER A 141 -15.53 2.81 21.36
N GLY A 142 -16.02 2.04 20.38
CA GLY A 142 -15.20 1.51 19.29
C GLY A 142 -14.28 0.35 19.67
N ALA A 143 -14.40 -0.22 20.88
CA ALA A 143 -13.61 -1.40 21.24
C ALA A 143 -13.91 -2.57 20.30
N LYS A 144 -12.86 -3.22 19.81
CA LYS A 144 -12.93 -4.40 18.94
C LYS A 144 -12.22 -5.59 19.58
N VAL A 145 -12.69 -6.80 19.31
CA VAL A 145 -12.02 -8.04 19.74
C VAL A 145 -10.68 -8.20 19.03
N SER A 146 -9.59 -8.29 19.76
CA SER A 146 -8.23 -8.51 19.24
C SER A 146 -7.76 -9.97 19.38
N ASN A 147 -8.30 -10.71 20.34
CA ASN A 147 -8.03 -12.15 20.51
C ASN A 147 -9.20 -12.85 21.22
N VAL A 148 -9.41 -14.13 20.93
CA VAL A 148 -10.42 -15.00 21.57
C VAL A 148 -9.72 -16.23 22.14
N SER A 149 -9.78 -16.39 23.47
CA SER A 149 -9.25 -17.57 24.17
C SER A 149 -10.32 -18.15 25.09
N GLY A 150 -11.18 -19.02 24.53
CA GLY A 150 -12.34 -19.56 25.24
C GLY A 150 -13.26 -18.43 25.71
N SER A 151 -13.44 -18.32 27.02
CA SER A 151 -14.27 -17.29 27.67
C SER A 151 -13.56 -15.96 27.89
N LEU A 152 -12.25 -15.90 27.65
CA LEU A 152 -11.44 -14.68 27.81
C LEU A 152 -11.28 -14.00 26.46
N ILE A 153 -11.72 -12.75 26.38
CA ILE A 153 -11.67 -11.93 25.17
C ILE A 153 -10.74 -10.74 25.43
N THR A 154 -9.78 -10.52 24.55
CA THR A 154 -8.92 -9.33 24.56
C THR A 154 -9.48 -8.30 23.59
N LEU A 155 -9.44 -7.02 23.98
CA LEU A 155 -9.88 -5.87 23.19
C LEU A 155 -8.68 -5.09 22.66
N ASN A 156 -8.88 -4.33 21.58
CA ASN A 156 -7.87 -3.39 21.07
C ASN A 156 -7.78 -2.10 21.91
N THR A 157 -8.77 -1.83 22.76
CA THR A 157 -8.90 -0.61 23.56
C THR A 157 -9.21 -0.98 25.00
N ALA A 158 -8.57 -0.32 25.97
CA ALA A 158 -8.80 -0.57 27.39
C ALA A 158 -10.22 -0.20 27.82
N ASN A 159 -10.79 -0.96 28.75
CA ASN A 159 -12.10 -0.71 29.34
C ASN A 159 -12.15 0.68 30.01
N THR A 160 -13.22 1.44 29.75
CA THR A 160 -13.43 2.77 30.35
C THR A 160 -13.99 2.69 31.78
N GLY A 161 -14.51 1.55 32.19
CA GLY A 161 -15.04 1.29 33.52
C GLY A 161 -15.01 -0.19 33.89
N THR A 162 -15.53 -0.53 35.06
CA THR A 162 -15.75 -1.95 35.42
C THR A 162 -16.77 -2.54 34.45
N VAL A 163 -16.40 -3.62 33.78
CA VAL A 163 -17.28 -4.32 32.84
C VAL A 163 -18.23 -5.20 33.63
N SER A 164 -19.53 -5.05 33.38
CA SER A 164 -20.58 -5.80 34.09
C SER A 164 -21.81 -6.01 33.22
N GLY A 165 -22.48 -7.15 33.38
CA GLY A 165 -23.74 -7.44 32.71
C GLY A 165 -23.58 -7.93 31.27
N ALA A 166 -24.60 -7.71 30.46
CA ALA A 166 -24.63 -8.18 29.08
C ALA A 166 -23.68 -7.36 28.19
N ILE A 167 -22.90 -8.07 27.36
CA ILE A 167 -22.06 -7.49 26.31
C ILE A 167 -22.58 -7.97 24.95
N SER A 168 -22.69 -7.03 24.02
CA SER A 168 -23.09 -7.30 22.65
C SER A 168 -21.86 -7.28 21.74
N PHE A 169 -21.75 -8.33 20.91
CA PHE A 169 -20.75 -8.45 19.86
C PHE A 169 -21.46 -8.28 18.53
N SER A 170 -21.27 -7.11 17.92
CA SER A 170 -21.80 -6.82 16.60
C SER A 170 -20.79 -7.19 15.52
N GLY A 171 -21.29 -7.35 14.29
CA GLY A 171 -20.51 -7.20 13.07
C GLY A 171 -19.61 -5.98 13.21
N GLY A 172 -18.38 -6.12 12.74
CA GLY A 172 -17.35 -5.18 13.19
C GLY A 172 -16.16 -5.02 12.30
N VAL A 173 -15.77 -6.05 11.54
CA VAL A 173 -14.76 -5.91 10.50
C VAL A 173 -14.92 -7.03 9.46
N THR A 174 -14.74 -6.70 8.18
CA THR A 174 -14.32 -7.68 7.18
C THR A 174 -12.85 -8.05 7.42
N THR A 175 -12.61 -9.27 7.90
CA THR A 175 -11.27 -9.80 8.16
C THR A 175 -10.91 -10.83 7.10
N ALA A 176 -9.68 -10.76 6.61
CA ALA A 176 -9.07 -11.76 5.75
C ALA A 176 -8.01 -12.53 6.52
N THR A 177 -8.11 -13.86 6.49
CA THR A 177 -7.15 -14.77 7.11
C THR A 177 -6.39 -15.55 6.04
N TYR A 178 -5.09 -15.74 6.24
CA TYR A 178 -4.25 -16.56 5.36
C TYR A 178 -3.70 -17.79 6.12
N PRO A 179 -3.57 -18.97 5.48
CA PRO A 179 -2.97 -20.15 6.09
C PRO A 179 -1.55 -19.89 6.63
N GLU A 180 -1.16 -20.59 7.69
CA GLU A 180 0.16 -20.45 8.33
C GLU A 180 1.30 -20.50 7.29
N GLN A 181 2.17 -19.49 7.35
CA GLN A 181 3.41 -19.41 6.59
C GLN A 181 4.60 -19.65 7.52
N VAL A 182 5.64 -20.27 6.98
CA VAL A 182 6.85 -20.63 7.72
C VAL A 182 8.06 -20.01 7.04
N PHE A 183 8.84 -19.25 7.80
CA PHE A 183 10.19 -18.84 7.44
C PHE A 183 11.17 -19.81 8.10
N THR A 184 12.08 -20.38 7.33
CA THR A 184 13.18 -21.21 7.84
C THR A 184 14.49 -20.52 7.52
N PHE A 185 15.29 -20.23 8.54
CA PHE A 185 16.57 -19.55 8.38
C PHE A 185 17.71 -20.55 8.27
N THR A 186 18.73 -20.23 7.48
CA THR A 186 19.92 -21.08 7.32
C THR A 186 21.13 -20.57 8.10
N ALA A 187 21.04 -19.38 8.69
CA ALA A 187 22.03 -18.79 9.57
C ALA A 187 21.36 -17.84 10.59
N ALA A 188 22.13 -17.35 11.55
CA ALA A 188 21.65 -16.38 12.53
C ALA A 188 21.12 -15.11 11.83
N ALA A 189 19.97 -14.61 12.28
CA ALA A 189 19.29 -13.45 11.70
C ALA A 189 18.98 -12.34 12.73
N GLY A 190 19.53 -12.46 13.93
CA GLY A 190 19.30 -11.51 15.01
C GLY A 190 17.88 -11.62 15.57
N ASN A 191 17.28 -10.48 15.91
CA ASN A 191 15.98 -10.41 16.57
C ASN A 191 14.90 -10.06 15.55
N ILE A 192 13.89 -10.91 15.38
CA ILE A 192 12.74 -10.63 14.52
C ILE A 192 11.63 -10.00 15.36
N TYR A 193 11.19 -8.80 14.99
CA TYR A 193 10.20 -8.04 15.76
C TYR A 193 8.78 -8.16 15.23
N GLY A 194 8.61 -8.54 13.97
CA GLY A 194 7.31 -8.66 13.35
C GLY A 194 7.38 -8.96 11.86
N TYR A 195 6.26 -8.71 11.19
CA TYR A 195 6.08 -8.94 9.77
C TYR A 195 5.34 -7.79 9.10
N TYR A 196 5.48 -7.71 7.77
CA TYR A 196 4.75 -6.75 6.95
C TYR A 196 4.37 -7.37 5.60
N LEU A 197 3.32 -6.81 4.99
CA LEU A 197 2.86 -7.15 3.66
C LEU A 197 3.21 -6.01 2.71
N SER A 198 3.83 -6.36 1.59
CA SER A 198 4.10 -5.41 0.52
C SER A 198 3.58 -5.90 -0.82
N ARG A 199 3.29 -4.98 -1.74
CA ARG A 199 3.02 -5.31 -3.14
C ARG A 199 4.23 -6.04 -3.73
N ALA A 200 3.98 -7.15 -4.42
CA ALA A 200 5.02 -7.83 -5.17
C ALA A 200 5.48 -6.94 -6.32
N GLN A 201 6.80 -6.90 -6.55
CA GLN A 201 7.49 -6.18 -7.61
C GLN A 201 8.72 -7.02 -8.01
N ASN A 202 9.49 -6.61 -9.03
CA ASN A 202 10.74 -7.30 -9.45
C ASN A 202 12.05 -6.53 -9.29
N MET A 203 11.98 -5.41 -8.59
CA MET A 203 13.09 -4.59 -8.19
C MET A 203 14.20 -5.41 -7.50
N PRO A 204 15.43 -5.41 -8.04
CA PRO A 204 16.53 -6.16 -7.44
C PRO A 204 17.03 -5.52 -6.13
N VAL A 205 17.66 -6.33 -5.28
CA VAL A 205 18.25 -5.87 -4.00
C VAL A 205 19.29 -4.77 -4.14
N ALA A 206 19.92 -4.65 -5.31
CA ALA A 206 20.89 -3.60 -5.61
C ALA A 206 20.29 -2.18 -5.64
N ILE A 207 18.95 -2.07 -5.74
CA ILE A 207 18.26 -0.77 -5.75
C ILE A 207 17.13 -0.70 -4.72
N GLN A 208 16.50 -1.83 -4.38
CA GLN A 208 15.42 -1.86 -3.40
C GLN A 208 15.92 -1.41 -2.03
N GLY A 209 15.33 -0.34 -1.49
CA GLY A 209 15.69 0.20 -0.19
C GLY A 209 17.11 0.75 -0.07
N VAL A 210 17.83 0.84 -1.19
CA VAL A 210 19.17 1.44 -1.24
C VAL A 210 19.01 2.95 -1.35
N ALA A 211 19.62 3.66 -0.40
CA ALA A 211 19.57 5.11 -0.36
C ALA A 211 20.08 5.71 -1.68
N ASP A 212 19.30 6.63 -2.25
CA ASP A 212 19.63 7.36 -3.48
C ASP A 212 19.89 6.47 -4.70
N ALA A 213 19.34 5.26 -4.73
CA ALA A 213 19.50 4.33 -5.85
C ALA A 213 18.84 4.80 -7.15
N ALA A 214 18.04 5.87 -7.10
CA ALA A 214 17.42 6.47 -8.26
C ALA A 214 17.51 8.00 -8.24
N THR A 215 17.24 8.62 -9.38
CA THR A 215 17.12 10.06 -9.53
C THR A 215 15.85 10.38 -10.29
N SER A 216 15.08 11.34 -9.79
CA SER A 216 13.94 11.95 -10.48
C SER A 216 14.39 13.21 -11.20
N THR A 217 14.04 13.33 -12.48
CA THR A 217 14.30 14.54 -13.28
C THR A 217 13.06 14.93 -14.07
N ALA A 218 12.75 16.24 -14.13
CA ALA A 218 11.65 16.78 -14.91
C ALA A 218 12.03 16.83 -16.41
N ASN A 219 12.06 15.66 -17.05
CA ASN A 219 12.54 15.50 -18.43
C ASN A 219 11.46 14.98 -19.40
N GLY A 220 10.28 14.62 -18.88
CA GLY A 220 9.17 14.19 -19.72
C GLY A 220 8.33 15.38 -20.15
N THR A 221 8.23 15.62 -21.45
CA THR A 221 7.31 16.60 -22.04
C THR A 221 6.56 15.97 -23.22
N SER A 222 5.25 16.22 -23.32
CA SER A 222 4.46 15.95 -24.51
C SER A 222 3.66 17.19 -24.88
N ALA A 223 3.98 17.77 -26.03
CA ALA A 223 3.13 18.76 -26.67
C ALA A 223 1.80 18.12 -27.09
N LYS A 224 0.70 18.85 -26.91
CA LYS A 224 -0.64 18.50 -27.38
C LYS A 224 -1.23 19.72 -28.06
N GLY A 225 -1.87 19.49 -29.20
CA GLY A 225 -2.52 20.56 -29.96
C GLY A 225 -1.56 21.33 -30.86
N ASP A 226 -2.11 21.79 -31.98
CA ASP A 226 -1.48 22.74 -32.90
C ASP A 226 -2.59 23.54 -33.62
N ASN A 227 -2.24 24.39 -34.59
CA ASN A 227 -3.23 25.21 -35.30
C ASN A 227 -4.13 24.41 -36.27
N SER A 228 -3.74 23.19 -36.64
CA SER A 228 -4.53 22.29 -37.50
C SER A 228 -5.41 21.35 -36.68
N ASN A 229 -4.93 20.93 -35.51
CA ASN A 229 -5.54 20.01 -34.58
C ASN A 229 -5.52 20.68 -33.19
N PRO A 230 -6.41 21.63 -32.90
CA PRO A 230 -6.31 22.44 -31.69
C PRO A 230 -6.75 21.70 -30.42
N CYS A 231 -6.05 21.96 -29.30
CA CYS A 231 -6.68 21.83 -27.99
C CYS A 231 -7.77 22.89 -27.86
N ILE A 232 -8.86 22.54 -27.17
CA ILE A 232 -10.00 23.43 -26.93
C ILE A 232 -10.21 23.59 -25.42
N GLY A 233 -10.14 24.82 -24.96
CA GLY A 233 -10.41 25.22 -23.58
C GLY A 233 -11.24 26.49 -23.55
N VAL A 234 -12.17 26.58 -22.60
CA VAL A 234 -13.03 27.77 -22.40
C VAL A 234 -12.67 28.40 -21.06
N VAL A 235 -12.51 29.73 -21.04
CA VAL A 235 -12.22 30.49 -19.82
C VAL A 235 -13.21 30.15 -18.70
N GLY A 236 -12.69 30.01 -17.47
CA GLY A 236 -13.47 29.64 -16.29
C GLY A 236 -13.74 28.14 -16.15
N ASN A 237 -13.55 27.32 -17.20
CA ASN A 237 -13.64 25.87 -17.07
C ASN A 237 -12.36 25.28 -16.48
N ASN A 238 -12.50 24.12 -15.84
CA ASN A 238 -11.41 23.33 -15.29
C ASN A 238 -11.10 22.09 -16.14
N TYR A 239 -11.27 22.17 -17.46
CA TYR A 239 -10.93 21.09 -18.37
C TYR A 239 -10.47 21.59 -19.73
N ILE A 240 -9.65 20.79 -20.41
CA ILE A 240 -9.22 21.00 -21.79
C ILE A 240 -9.62 19.76 -22.59
N THR A 241 -10.21 19.96 -23.76
CA THR A 241 -10.44 18.89 -24.73
C THR A 241 -9.23 18.81 -25.66
N LEU A 242 -8.56 17.66 -25.69
CA LEU A 242 -7.43 17.43 -26.57
C LEU A 242 -7.89 17.26 -28.03
N PRO A 243 -7.00 17.36 -29.03
CA PRO A 243 -7.37 17.23 -30.44
C PRO A 243 -7.89 15.84 -30.80
N ASN A 244 -8.61 15.71 -31.91
CA ASN A 244 -9.11 14.40 -32.37
C ASN A 244 -8.10 13.73 -33.30
N VAL A 245 -6.95 13.37 -32.76
CA VAL A 245 -5.87 12.70 -33.49
C VAL A 245 -5.56 11.35 -32.84
N ALA A 246 -5.05 10.41 -33.64
CA ALA A 246 -4.63 9.11 -33.12
C ALA A 246 -3.58 9.31 -32.01
N ASN A 247 -3.63 8.47 -30.98
CA ASN A 247 -2.66 8.45 -29.88
C ASN A 247 -2.57 9.77 -29.09
N VAL A 248 -3.55 10.67 -29.21
CA VAL A 248 -3.54 11.95 -28.49
C VAL A 248 -3.54 11.76 -26.97
N MET A 249 -4.15 10.68 -26.50
CA MET A 249 -4.23 10.31 -25.09
C MET A 249 -3.01 9.51 -24.61
N ASP A 250 -2.08 9.15 -25.50
CA ASP A 250 -0.87 8.46 -25.11
C ASP A 250 -0.02 9.37 -24.22
N ASN A 251 0.55 8.77 -23.18
CA ASN A 251 1.34 9.45 -22.16
C ASN A 251 0.57 10.55 -21.40
N VAL A 252 -0.76 10.43 -21.27
CA VAL A 252 -1.58 11.32 -20.45
C VAL A 252 -1.95 10.62 -19.14
N THR A 253 -1.60 11.23 -18.01
CA THR A 253 -1.95 10.71 -16.69
C THR A 253 -2.20 11.84 -15.68
N VAL A 254 -2.87 11.51 -14.58
CA VAL A 254 -3.10 12.45 -13.46
C VAL A 254 -1.77 12.88 -12.83
N GLY A 255 -1.74 14.07 -12.24
CA GLY A 255 -0.55 14.66 -11.63
C GLY A 255 0.42 15.35 -12.60
N GLN A 256 0.30 15.13 -13.92
CA GLN A 256 1.13 15.84 -14.90
C GLN A 256 0.89 17.34 -14.81
N ARG A 257 1.96 18.14 -14.90
CA ARG A 257 1.88 19.60 -14.89
C ARG A 257 1.61 20.09 -16.31
N ILE A 258 0.70 21.05 -16.44
CA ILE A 258 0.38 21.65 -17.74
C ILE A 258 1.11 22.99 -17.84
N THR A 259 1.78 23.20 -18.97
CA THR A 259 2.58 24.39 -19.29
C THR A 259 2.45 24.73 -20.77
N GLY A 260 3.29 25.63 -21.30
CA GLY A 260 3.32 25.98 -22.72
C GLY A 260 2.25 26.98 -23.15
N ASN A 261 1.15 27.11 -22.40
CA ASN A 261 0.03 28.01 -22.72
C ASN A 261 -0.29 28.98 -21.58
N THR A 262 -0.41 30.28 -21.89
CA THR A 262 -0.67 31.34 -20.90
C THR A 262 -2.09 31.34 -20.34
N ALA A 263 -3.03 30.65 -20.97
CA ALA A 263 -4.39 30.45 -20.45
C ALA A 263 -4.43 29.46 -19.27
N VAL A 264 -3.33 28.74 -19.02
CA VAL A 264 -3.20 27.78 -17.91
C VAL A 264 -2.43 28.43 -16.77
N ALA A 265 -3.05 28.50 -15.59
CA ALA A 265 -2.40 29.06 -14.40
C ALA A 265 -1.12 28.27 -14.03
N SER A 266 -0.08 28.97 -13.56
CA SER A 266 1.17 28.32 -13.16
C SER A 266 0.94 27.29 -12.06
N GLY A 267 1.49 26.09 -12.25
CA GLY A 267 1.35 25.00 -11.28
C GLY A 267 0.10 24.14 -11.45
N THR A 268 -0.74 24.43 -12.45
CA THR A 268 -1.89 23.58 -12.80
C THR A 268 -1.44 22.17 -13.13
N THR A 269 -2.16 21.19 -12.60
CA THR A 269 -1.94 19.75 -12.78
C THR A 269 -3.21 19.07 -13.27
N ILE A 270 -3.05 17.90 -13.89
CA ILE A 270 -4.17 17.05 -14.28
C ILE A 270 -4.75 16.36 -13.04
N THR A 271 -6.04 16.52 -12.80
CA THR A 271 -6.78 15.87 -11.69
C THR A 271 -7.62 14.68 -12.16
N GLY A 272 -7.91 14.60 -13.46
CA GLY A 272 -8.67 13.50 -14.05
C GLY A 272 -8.44 13.41 -15.55
N VAL A 273 -8.62 12.21 -16.10
CA VAL A 273 -8.47 11.92 -17.52
C VAL A 273 -9.70 11.17 -18.01
N ASP A 274 -10.34 11.67 -19.06
CA ASP A 274 -11.46 11.03 -19.73
C ASP A 274 -11.05 10.68 -21.16
N ASN A 275 -10.76 9.39 -21.38
CA ASN A 275 -10.35 8.87 -22.68
C ASN A 275 -11.47 8.89 -23.72
N ALA A 276 -12.74 8.77 -23.30
CA ALA A 276 -13.88 8.76 -24.22
C ALA A 276 -14.14 10.16 -24.79
N LEU A 277 -14.05 11.18 -23.94
CA LEU A 277 -14.26 12.56 -24.34
C LEU A 277 -12.97 13.27 -24.78
N ARG A 278 -11.81 12.62 -24.65
CA ARG A 278 -10.47 13.20 -24.87
C ARG A 278 -10.26 14.45 -24.00
N ARG A 279 -10.72 14.40 -22.76
CA ARG A 279 -10.65 15.54 -21.83
C ARG A 279 -9.66 15.26 -20.71
N ILE A 280 -8.92 16.31 -20.36
CA ILE A 280 -8.14 16.37 -19.12
C ILE A 280 -8.80 17.39 -18.20
N TYR A 281 -8.96 17.03 -16.93
CA TYR A 281 -9.48 17.90 -15.88
C TYR A 281 -8.32 18.52 -15.10
N LEU A 282 -8.50 19.76 -14.68
CA LEU A 282 -7.46 20.64 -14.17
C LEU A 282 -7.66 20.90 -12.68
N SER A 283 -6.56 21.10 -11.95
CA SER A 283 -6.58 21.58 -10.56
C SER A 283 -6.88 23.08 -10.43
N SER A 284 -6.97 23.81 -11.54
CA SER A 284 -7.30 25.23 -11.59
C SER A 284 -8.11 25.55 -12.85
N THR A 285 -8.94 26.59 -12.79
CA THR A 285 -9.71 27.04 -13.95
C THR A 285 -8.83 27.76 -14.96
N LEU A 286 -9.18 27.66 -16.24
CA LEU A 286 -8.53 28.40 -17.32
C LEU A 286 -8.75 29.91 -17.16
N THR A 287 -7.70 30.69 -17.37
CA THR A 287 -7.72 32.16 -17.27
C THR A 287 -8.05 32.84 -18.60
N ASP A 288 -7.98 32.11 -19.71
CA ASP A 288 -8.39 32.53 -21.05
C ASP A 288 -8.85 31.30 -21.86
N ASN A 289 -9.35 31.50 -23.07
CA ASN A 289 -9.66 30.42 -24.01
C ASN A 289 -8.37 29.80 -24.57
N ILE A 290 -8.42 28.49 -24.84
CA ILE A 290 -7.41 27.76 -25.60
C ILE A 290 -8.05 27.39 -26.93
N GLN A 291 -7.53 27.98 -28.01
CA GLN A 291 -8.06 27.87 -29.37
C GLN A 291 -7.06 28.49 -30.36
N VAL A 292 -7.23 28.20 -31.66
CA VAL A 292 -6.31 28.65 -32.73
C VAL A 292 -6.11 30.18 -32.74
N ALA A 293 -7.14 30.95 -32.36
CA ALA A 293 -7.08 32.41 -32.34
C ALA A 293 -6.22 33.01 -31.21
N THR A 294 -5.83 32.19 -30.22
CA THR A 294 -5.11 32.60 -29.01
C THR A 294 -3.78 31.84 -28.96
N ASP A 295 -3.84 30.60 -28.46
CA ASP A 295 -2.84 29.55 -28.60
C ASP A 295 -3.59 28.23 -28.37
N SER A 296 -3.48 27.29 -29.31
CA SER A 296 -4.17 26.00 -29.25
C SER A 296 -3.28 24.83 -28.81
N SER A 297 -2.07 25.12 -28.37
CA SER A 297 -1.11 24.12 -27.89
C SER A 297 -0.99 24.14 -26.37
N ILE A 298 -0.66 23.00 -25.77
CA ILE A 298 -0.25 22.87 -24.37
C ILE A 298 0.89 21.85 -24.27
N ASP A 299 1.70 21.96 -23.22
CA ASP A 299 2.73 20.98 -22.89
C ASP A 299 2.37 20.25 -21.59
N LEU A 300 2.34 18.93 -21.65
CA LEU A 300 2.23 18.08 -20.46
C LEU A 300 3.63 17.71 -19.98
N ASN A 301 3.96 18.03 -18.74
CA ASN A 301 5.25 17.76 -18.13
C ASN A 301 5.15 16.76 -16.98
N TRP A 302 6.15 15.89 -16.88
CA TRP A 302 6.28 14.91 -15.81
C TRP A 302 7.75 14.60 -15.48
N SER A 303 7.97 14.09 -14.27
CA SER A 303 9.26 13.56 -13.89
C SER A 303 9.46 12.13 -14.40
N VAL A 304 10.68 11.84 -14.83
CA VAL A 304 11.18 10.50 -15.15
C VAL A 304 12.11 10.06 -14.03
N VAL A 305 11.88 8.87 -13.51
CA VAL A 305 12.74 8.24 -12.52
C VAL A 305 13.73 7.34 -13.24
N SER A 306 15.02 7.50 -12.95
CA SER A 306 16.09 6.69 -13.51
C SER A 306 16.87 6.00 -12.41
N THR A 307 17.18 4.71 -12.59
CA THR A 307 18.07 3.91 -11.72
C THR A 307 19.51 3.88 -12.25
N GLY A 308 19.86 4.83 -13.13
CA GLY A 308 21.17 4.93 -13.75
C GLY A 308 21.46 3.73 -14.65
N ALA A 309 22.52 2.99 -14.35
CA ALA A 309 22.95 1.82 -15.13
C ALA A 309 22.30 0.51 -14.68
N THR A 310 21.62 0.49 -13.53
CA THR A 310 21.05 -0.74 -12.98
C THR A 310 19.63 -0.95 -13.50
N ALA A 311 19.37 -2.11 -14.09
CA ALA A 311 18.02 -2.48 -14.52
C ALA A 311 17.08 -2.61 -13.32
N HIS A 312 15.91 -1.98 -13.37
CA HIS A 312 14.97 -1.98 -12.25
C HIS A 312 13.93 -3.10 -12.29
N ASN A 313 13.73 -3.75 -13.44
CA ASN A 313 12.81 -4.88 -13.66
C ASN A 313 11.31 -4.65 -13.31
N LEU A 314 10.94 -3.46 -12.83
CA LEU A 314 9.56 -3.00 -12.73
C LEU A 314 8.82 -3.11 -14.08
N GLN A 315 7.53 -3.41 -14.01
CA GLN A 315 6.64 -3.42 -15.17
C GLN A 315 5.53 -2.37 -15.00
N VAL A 316 4.81 -2.10 -16.09
CA VAL A 316 3.65 -1.20 -16.03
C VAL A 316 2.57 -1.80 -15.13
N GLY A 317 2.01 -0.97 -14.25
CA GLY A 317 1.00 -1.35 -13.25
C GLY A 317 1.57 -1.67 -11.87
N ASP A 318 2.90 -1.75 -11.71
CA ASP A 318 3.54 -2.01 -10.41
C ASP A 318 3.29 -0.86 -9.46
N VAL A 319 2.99 -1.15 -8.20
CA VAL A 319 2.85 -0.12 -7.18
C VAL A 319 4.08 -0.12 -6.30
N ILE A 320 4.79 1.01 -6.30
CA ILE A 320 6.00 1.23 -5.52
C ILE A 320 5.82 2.44 -4.62
N TYR A 321 6.60 2.49 -3.54
CA TYR A 321 6.78 3.70 -2.78
C TYR A 321 8.07 4.38 -3.24
N ILE A 322 8.00 5.69 -3.48
CA ILE A 322 9.15 6.52 -3.85
C ILE A 322 9.36 7.50 -2.71
N ALA A 323 10.56 7.50 -2.13
CA ALA A 323 10.94 8.44 -1.08
C ALA A 323 11.92 9.49 -1.61
N ALA A 324 11.88 10.67 -1.01
CA ALA A 324 12.92 11.67 -1.22
C ALA A 324 14.28 11.12 -0.77
N GLY A 325 15.27 11.24 -1.64
CA GLY A 325 16.65 10.94 -1.34
C GLY A 325 17.36 12.06 -0.59
N SER A 326 18.66 11.90 -0.39
CA SER A 326 19.51 12.91 0.24
C SER A 326 19.75 14.14 -0.65
N GLY A 327 20.48 15.13 -0.14
CA GLY A 327 21.04 16.21 -0.97
C GLY A 327 20.05 17.27 -1.44
N GLY A 328 18.98 17.55 -0.67
CA GLY A 328 18.00 18.59 -1.03
C GLY A 328 17.00 18.16 -2.10
N SER A 329 16.77 16.85 -2.24
CA SER A 329 15.74 16.30 -3.10
C SER A 329 14.37 16.91 -2.79
N THR A 330 13.64 17.29 -3.85
CA THR A 330 12.27 17.82 -3.78
C THR A 330 11.23 16.78 -4.20
N VAL A 331 11.67 15.54 -4.45
CA VAL A 331 10.80 14.41 -4.78
C VAL A 331 9.72 14.29 -3.71
N THR A 332 8.46 14.28 -4.14
CA THR A 332 7.33 14.12 -3.23
C THR A 332 7.23 12.65 -2.81
N PRO A 333 7.38 12.30 -1.52
CA PRO A 333 7.25 10.92 -1.08
C PRO A 333 5.82 10.42 -1.25
N GLY A 334 5.67 9.17 -1.67
CA GLY A 334 4.34 8.58 -1.82
C GLY A 334 4.30 7.25 -2.56
N HIS A 335 3.09 6.70 -2.64
CA HIS A 335 2.81 5.51 -3.44
C HIS A 335 2.48 5.92 -4.88
N TYR A 336 3.10 5.21 -5.82
CA TYR A 336 3.00 5.49 -7.24
C TYR A 336 2.81 4.20 -8.01
N THR A 337 1.92 4.23 -9.01
CA THR A 337 1.81 3.16 -9.99
C THR A 337 2.76 3.43 -11.15
N VAL A 338 3.57 2.45 -11.55
CA VAL A 338 4.43 2.54 -12.73
C VAL A 338 3.56 2.66 -13.97
N PHE A 339 3.69 3.78 -14.67
CA PHE A 339 2.85 4.14 -15.80
C PHE A 339 3.47 3.75 -17.14
N SER A 340 4.77 4.01 -17.30
CA SER A 340 5.56 3.52 -18.43
C SER A 340 6.95 3.14 -17.96
N THR A 341 7.62 2.25 -18.70
CA THR A 341 8.89 1.71 -18.25
C THR A 341 9.81 1.35 -19.41
N THR A 342 11.11 1.50 -19.17
CA THR A 342 12.22 0.93 -19.93
C THR A 342 12.99 -0.01 -19.00
N SER A 343 14.24 -0.36 -19.31
CA SER A 343 15.05 -1.20 -18.42
C SER A 343 15.56 -0.44 -17.18
N THR A 344 15.89 0.84 -17.32
CA THR A 344 16.58 1.66 -16.30
C THR A 344 15.84 2.96 -15.98
N SER A 345 14.65 3.16 -16.52
CA SER A 345 13.86 4.36 -16.28
C SER A 345 12.38 4.09 -16.42
N PHE A 346 11.58 4.76 -15.60
CA PHE A 346 10.13 4.64 -15.61
C PHE A 346 9.46 5.97 -15.28
N THR A 347 8.17 6.04 -15.54
CA THR A 347 7.29 7.15 -15.15
C THR A 347 6.17 6.62 -14.26
N THR A 348 5.44 7.51 -13.60
CA THR A 348 4.42 7.13 -12.61
C THR A 348 3.06 7.72 -12.90
N SER A 349 2.04 7.12 -12.27
CA SER A 349 0.68 7.62 -12.15
C SER A 349 0.28 7.60 -10.66
N PRO A 350 -0.09 8.74 -10.05
CA PRO A 350 0.06 10.09 -10.57
C PRO A 350 1.51 10.41 -10.97
N ALA A 351 1.70 11.37 -11.88
CA ALA A 351 3.03 11.80 -12.29
C ALA A 351 3.82 12.31 -11.08
N LEU A 352 5.03 11.79 -10.91
CA LEU A 352 5.90 12.15 -9.80
C LEU A 352 6.22 13.65 -9.87
N ALA A 353 6.05 14.33 -8.74
CA ALA A 353 6.44 15.73 -8.58
C ALA A 353 7.80 15.84 -7.90
N GLY A 354 8.54 16.89 -8.27
CA GLY A 354 9.87 17.16 -7.75
C GLY A 354 11.00 16.43 -8.47
N ALA A 355 12.22 16.85 -8.14
CA ALA A 355 13.46 16.38 -8.73
C ALA A 355 14.55 16.15 -7.67
N GLY A 356 15.55 15.35 -8.01
CA GLY A 356 16.66 14.99 -7.13
C GLY A 356 16.75 13.49 -6.87
N ASN A 357 17.60 13.11 -5.91
CA ASN A 357 17.78 11.71 -5.54
C ASN A 357 16.48 11.11 -4.99
N ALA A 358 16.30 9.82 -5.18
CA ALA A 358 15.14 9.07 -4.73
C ALA A 358 15.55 7.67 -4.25
N THR A 359 14.81 7.16 -3.25
CA THR A 359 14.93 5.78 -2.78
C THR A 359 13.67 5.02 -3.17
N LEU A 360 13.85 3.85 -3.81
CA LEU A 360 12.75 3.04 -4.34
C LEU A 360 12.42 1.87 -3.42
N LEU A 361 11.13 1.67 -3.17
CA LEU A 361 10.66 0.78 -2.12
C LEU A 361 9.44 -0.04 -2.56
N PRO A 362 9.31 -1.28 -2.07
CA PRO A 362 8.06 -2.00 -2.23
C PRO A 362 6.98 -1.25 -1.45
N SER A 363 5.79 -1.10 -2.03
CA SER A 363 4.67 -0.46 -1.35
C SER A 363 4.18 -1.35 -0.19
N ILE A 364 4.38 -0.90 1.05
CA ILE A 364 3.83 -1.56 2.24
C ILE A 364 2.31 -1.31 2.27
N LEU A 365 1.55 -2.33 2.68
CA LEU A 365 0.09 -2.26 2.87
C LEU A 365 -0.33 -2.53 4.32
N PHE A 366 0.51 -3.26 5.05
CA PHE A 366 0.20 -3.70 6.40
C PHE A 366 1.49 -4.07 7.11
N ALA A 367 1.57 -3.78 8.40
CA ALA A 367 2.65 -4.27 9.24
C ALA A 367 2.12 -4.56 10.65
N GLU A 368 2.69 -5.56 11.28
CA GLU A 368 2.36 -5.95 12.65
C GLU A 368 3.62 -6.39 13.39
N ARG A 369 3.67 -6.04 14.67
CA ARG A 369 4.68 -6.52 15.60
C ARG A 369 4.17 -7.73 16.36
N PHE A 370 5.07 -8.65 16.65
CA PHE A 370 4.75 -9.75 17.56
C PHE A 370 4.54 -9.21 18.97
N THR A 371 3.36 -9.47 19.53
CA THR A 371 2.99 -9.12 20.91
C THR A 371 3.89 -9.77 21.95
N ASN A 372 4.47 -10.93 21.64
CA ASN A 372 5.41 -11.67 22.49
C ASN A 372 6.85 -11.66 21.93
N GLY A 373 7.14 -10.82 20.94
CA GLY A 373 8.48 -10.69 20.35
C GLY A 373 9.41 -9.72 21.12
N PRO A 374 10.69 -9.61 20.70
CA PRO A 374 11.26 -10.21 19.51
C PRO A 374 11.58 -11.70 19.65
N TYR A 375 11.58 -12.41 18.52
CA TYR A 375 12.03 -13.80 18.44
C TYR A 375 13.48 -13.86 17.95
N PRO A 376 14.42 -14.39 18.74
CA PRO A 376 15.81 -14.51 18.33
C PRO A 376 16.00 -15.68 17.35
N ILE A 377 16.73 -15.44 16.25
CA ILE A 377 17.18 -16.45 15.29
C ILE A 377 18.69 -16.59 15.44
N GLN A 378 19.11 -17.71 16.03
CA GLN A 378 20.50 -17.93 16.42
C GLN A 378 21.16 -19.03 15.61
N ASN A 379 20.39 -20.01 15.12
CA ASN A 379 20.91 -21.22 14.51
C ASN A 379 20.27 -21.49 13.14
N ASN A 380 21.00 -22.26 12.33
CA ASN A 380 20.44 -22.88 11.13
C ASN A 380 19.28 -23.80 11.52
N GLY A 381 18.14 -23.66 10.85
CA GLY A 381 16.93 -24.44 11.09
C GLY A 381 15.92 -23.77 12.01
N ASP A 382 16.25 -22.63 12.63
CA ASP A 382 15.29 -21.84 13.40
C ASP A 382 14.15 -21.34 12.48
N GLN A 383 12.93 -21.32 13.02
CA GLN A 383 11.72 -21.01 12.25
C GLN A 383 10.88 -19.91 12.89
N ILE A 384 10.26 -19.10 12.03
CA ILE A 384 9.17 -18.19 12.39
C ILE A 384 7.90 -18.65 11.67
N LYS A 385 6.82 -18.86 12.44
CA LYS A 385 5.52 -19.27 11.94
C LYS A 385 4.52 -18.12 12.11
N ILE A 386 3.77 -17.81 11.06
CA ILE A 386 2.86 -16.67 11.03
C ILE A 386 1.53 -17.07 10.42
N THR A 387 0.45 -16.76 11.13
CA THR A 387 -0.91 -16.76 10.57
C THR A 387 -1.35 -15.31 10.40
N LEU A 388 -1.65 -14.91 9.15
CA LEU A 388 -1.97 -13.53 8.83
C LEU A 388 -3.45 -13.25 9.04
N ASN A 389 -3.76 -12.12 9.67
CA ASN A 389 -5.10 -11.56 9.75
C ASN A 389 -5.05 -10.08 9.36
N VAL A 390 -5.77 -9.71 8.30
CA VAL A 390 -5.86 -8.32 7.80
C VAL A 390 -7.31 -7.87 7.86
N SER A 391 -7.55 -6.68 8.38
CA SER A 391 -8.88 -6.17 8.70
C SER A 391 -9.02 -4.75 8.17
N LEU A 392 -10.10 -4.43 7.44
CA LEU A 392 -10.41 -3.04 7.06
C LEU A 392 -11.19 -2.37 8.21
N ASP A 393 -10.71 -1.22 8.68
CA ASP A 393 -11.47 -0.35 9.60
C ASP A 393 -12.33 0.64 8.83
#